data_AF-A0A520JPE7-F1
#
_entry.id   AF-A0A520JPE7-F1
#
_cell.length_a   1.000
_cell.length_b   1.000
_cell.length_c   1.000
_cell.angle_alpha   90.00
_cell.angle_beta   90.00
_cell.angle_gamma   90.00
#
_symmetry.space_group_name_H-M   'P 1'
#
loop_
_entity.id
_entity.type
_entity.pdbx_description
1 polymer ?
#
loop_
_entity_poly.entity_id
_entity_poly.type
_entity_poly.pdbx_seq_one_letter_code
_entity_poly.pdbx_strand_id
1 'polypeptide(L)'
;DDDAIRRLEAIVHPAVGEERQAFLDSHAGALVVFDVPLLFETGGDSRVDCIVVVTAAADVQRARVLARPGMTAERFAAILARQTPDSEKRARADHVIRTDTSFDETRAQVRAVIACVTGRERR
;
A
#
# COMPACT_ATOMS: atom_id res chain seq x y z
N ASP A 1 -1.85 -15.34 -19.93
CA ASP A 1 -3.08 -15.27 -20.72
C ASP A 1 -3.99 -14.25 -20.06
N ASP A 2 -4.13 -13.09 -20.68
CA ASP A 2 -4.82 -11.95 -20.09
C ASP A 2 -6.33 -12.22 -19.93
N ASP A 3 -6.89 -13.11 -20.73
CA ASP A 3 -8.29 -13.52 -20.62
C ASP A 3 -8.54 -14.37 -19.38
N ALA A 4 -7.60 -15.28 -19.07
CA ALA A 4 -7.64 -16.08 -17.86
C ALA A 4 -7.48 -15.21 -16.60
N ILE A 5 -6.60 -14.20 -16.64
CA ILE A 5 -6.40 -13.24 -15.53
C ILE A 5 -7.68 -12.45 -15.29
N ARG A 6 -8.29 -11.88 -16.34
CA ARG A 6 -9.55 -11.13 -16.21
C ARG A 6 -10.69 -11.96 -15.64
N ARG A 7 -10.80 -13.24 -16.05
CA ARG A 7 -11.82 -14.15 -15.50
C ARG A 7 -11.58 -14.45 -14.02
N LEU A 8 -10.32 -14.63 -13.62
CA LEU A 8 -9.96 -14.84 -12.22
C LEU A 8 -10.26 -13.58 -11.39
N GLU A 9 -9.86 -12.40 -11.88
CA GLU A 9 -10.10 -11.12 -11.23
C GLU A 9 -11.61 -10.84 -11.02
N ALA A 10 -12.45 -11.19 -12.00
CA ALA A 10 -13.90 -11.06 -11.88
C ALA A 10 -14.52 -11.92 -10.76
N ILE A 11 -13.86 -13.01 -10.36
CA ILE A 11 -14.28 -13.86 -9.23
C ILE A 11 -13.66 -13.37 -7.92
N VAL A 12 -12.37 -13.00 -7.96
CA VAL A 12 -11.59 -12.65 -6.77
C VAL A 12 -11.99 -11.28 -6.22
N HIS A 13 -12.20 -10.26 -7.07
CA HIS A 13 -12.47 -8.90 -6.59
C HIS A 13 -13.78 -8.78 -5.77
N PRO A 14 -14.90 -9.39 -6.18
CA PRO A 14 -16.11 -9.41 -5.35
C PRO A 14 -15.88 -10.09 -4.00
N ALA A 15 -15.27 -11.28 -3.98
CA ALA A 15 -15.03 -12.04 -2.76
C ALA A 15 -14.10 -11.28 -1.78
N VAL A 16 -13.03 -10.67 -2.28
CA VAL A 16 -12.14 -9.81 -1.47
C VAL A 16 -12.88 -8.56 -0.97
N GLY A 17 -13.84 -8.04 -1.76
CA GLY A 17 -14.69 -6.94 -1.36
C GLY A 17 -15.60 -7.27 -0.17
N GLU A 18 -16.25 -8.44 -0.22
CA GLU A 18 -17.11 -8.95 0.84
C GLU A 18 -16.31 -9.22 2.13
N GLU A 19 -15.17 -9.87 2.02
CA GLU A 19 -14.29 -10.15 3.17
C GLU A 19 -13.78 -8.85 3.81
N ARG A 20 -13.43 -7.84 3.00
CA ARG A 20 -13.03 -6.52 3.51
C ARG A 20 -14.16 -5.88 4.32
N GLN A 21 -15.40 -5.95 3.84
CA GLN A 21 -16.55 -5.38 4.55
C GLN A 21 -16.81 -6.12 5.87
N ALA A 22 -16.82 -7.46 5.84
CA ALA A 22 -16.97 -8.28 7.04
C ALA A 22 -15.85 -8.02 8.08
N PHE A 23 -14.62 -7.80 7.61
CA PHE A 23 -13.50 -7.41 8.47
C PHE A 23 -13.74 -6.05 9.13
N LEU A 24 -14.22 -5.05 8.39
CA LEU A 24 -14.54 -3.74 8.94
C LEU A 24 -15.68 -3.81 9.97
N ASP A 25 -16.75 -4.54 9.66
CA ASP A 25 -17.91 -4.68 10.54
C ASP A 25 -17.54 -5.34 11.87
N SER A 26 -16.68 -6.36 11.84
CA SER A 26 -16.18 -7.06 13.04
C SER A 26 -15.18 -6.27 13.87
N HIS A 27 -14.60 -5.19 13.31
CA HIS A 27 -13.61 -4.32 13.97
C HIS A 27 -14.11 -2.88 14.10
N ALA A 28 -15.44 -2.69 14.17
CA ALA A 28 -16.05 -1.38 14.32
C ALA A 28 -15.45 -0.60 15.51
N GLY A 29 -14.90 0.58 15.24
CA GLY A 29 -14.26 1.42 16.26
C GLY A 29 -12.76 1.18 16.46
N ALA A 30 -12.16 0.14 15.86
CA ALA A 30 -10.72 -0.06 15.86
C ALA A 30 -10.04 0.69 14.72
N LEU A 31 -8.72 0.94 14.86
CA LEU A 31 -7.87 1.33 13.74
C LEU A 31 -7.58 0.09 12.89
N VAL A 32 -8.00 0.11 11.63
CA VAL A 32 -7.77 -0.95 10.65
C VAL A 32 -6.77 -0.46 9.60
N VAL A 33 -5.81 -1.31 9.23
CA VAL A 33 -4.81 -1.01 8.21
C VAL A 33 -4.95 -2.01 7.06
N PHE A 34 -5.13 -1.49 5.86
CA PHE A 34 -5.09 -2.29 4.63
C PHE A 34 -3.75 -2.10 3.91
N ASP A 35 -3.01 -3.18 3.72
CA ASP A 35 -1.81 -3.19 2.87
C ASP A 35 -2.23 -3.46 1.41
N VAL A 36 -2.25 -2.40 0.59
CA VAL A 36 -2.77 -2.45 -0.77
C VAL A 36 -1.71 -1.94 -1.76
N PRO A 37 -0.96 -2.84 -2.43
CA PRO A 37 0.12 -2.45 -3.34
C PRO A 37 -0.33 -1.58 -4.53
N LEU A 38 -1.56 -1.81 -5.01
CA LEU A 38 -2.17 -1.17 -6.17
C LEU A 38 -3.31 -0.22 -5.79
N LEU A 39 -3.18 0.45 -4.64
CA LEU A 39 -4.25 1.28 -4.06
C LEU A 39 -4.77 2.33 -5.05
N PHE A 40 -3.86 3.08 -5.68
CA PHE A 40 -4.22 4.18 -6.58
C PHE A 40 -4.63 3.68 -7.97
N GLU A 41 -3.98 2.63 -8.43
CA GLU A 41 -4.19 1.99 -9.73
C GLU A 41 -5.61 1.40 -9.83
N THR A 42 -6.18 0.99 -8.69
CA THR A 42 -7.53 0.42 -8.59
C THR A 42 -8.60 1.41 -8.11
N GLY A 43 -8.24 2.67 -7.84
CA GLY A 43 -9.15 3.68 -7.26
C GLY A 43 -9.57 3.38 -5.81
N GLY A 44 -8.83 2.50 -5.12
CA GLY A 44 -9.09 2.11 -3.74
C GLY A 44 -8.84 3.23 -2.73
N ASP A 45 -8.13 4.28 -3.12
CA ASP A 45 -7.91 5.50 -2.33
C ASP A 45 -9.21 6.21 -1.93
N SER A 46 -10.27 6.06 -2.72
CA SER A 46 -11.61 6.57 -2.38
C SER A 46 -12.35 5.80 -1.28
N ARG A 47 -11.78 4.67 -0.81
CA ARG A 47 -12.43 3.72 0.11
C ARG A 47 -11.75 3.66 1.49
N VAL A 48 -10.87 4.60 1.77
CA VAL A 48 -10.12 4.67 3.03
C VAL A 48 -10.17 6.07 3.60
N ASP A 49 -10.08 6.18 4.92
CA ASP A 49 -10.11 7.48 5.61
C ASP A 49 -8.76 8.19 5.60
N CYS A 50 -7.68 7.44 5.42
CA CYS A 50 -6.30 7.93 5.48
C CYS A 50 -5.37 7.06 4.63
N ILE A 51 -4.46 7.71 3.91
CA ILE A 51 -3.46 7.08 3.04
C ILE A 51 -2.06 7.31 3.62
N VAL A 52 -1.38 6.20 3.91
CA VAL A 52 0.00 6.20 4.38
C VAL A 52 0.90 5.57 3.32
N VAL A 53 1.85 6.32 2.77
CA VAL A 53 2.82 5.81 1.79
C VAL A 53 4.14 5.50 2.45
N VAL A 54 4.58 4.24 2.31
CA VAL A 54 5.89 3.78 2.78
C VAL A 54 6.88 3.85 1.61
N THR A 55 7.98 4.57 1.80
CA THR A 55 8.91 4.91 0.70
C THR A 55 10.38 4.85 1.15
N ALA A 56 11.28 4.78 0.17
CA ALA A 56 12.73 4.89 0.30
C ALA A 56 13.29 5.53 -0.98
N ALA A 57 14.56 5.94 -1.00
CA ALA A 57 15.22 6.35 -2.24
C ALA A 57 15.16 5.26 -3.33
N ALA A 58 15.05 5.65 -4.61
CA ALA A 58 14.76 4.73 -5.72
C ALA A 58 15.85 3.66 -5.92
N ASP A 59 17.11 4.04 -5.70
CA ASP A 59 18.27 3.15 -5.70
C ASP A 59 18.20 2.12 -4.55
N VAL A 60 17.81 2.54 -3.35
CA VAL A 60 17.58 1.66 -2.19
C VAL A 60 16.44 0.67 -2.47
N GLN A 61 15.33 1.14 -3.04
CA GLN A 61 14.21 0.28 -3.44
C GLN A 61 14.66 -0.77 -4.46
N ARG A 62 15.35 -0.34 -5.53
CA ARG A 62 15.88 -1.23 -6.57
C ARG A 62 16.81 -2.29 -5.99
N ALA A 63 17.77 -1.88 -5.16
CA ALA A 63 18.73 -2.80 -4.54
C ALA A 63 18.01 -3.87 -3.69
N ARG A 64 17.05 -3.46 -2.84
CA ARG A 64 16.27 -4.37 -2.00
C ARG A 64 15.42 -5.34 -2.80
N VAL A 65 14.80 -4.89 -3.89
CA VAL A 65 13.97 -5.75 -4.74
C VAL A 65 14.82 -6.76 -5.49
N LEU A 66 15.94 -6.35 -6.07
CA LEU A 66 16.84 -7.24 -6.81
C LEU A 66 17.56 -8.26 -5.91
N ALA A 67 17.71 -7.99 -4.62
CA ALA A 67 18.23 -8.95 -3.65
C ALA A 67 17.26 -10.10 -3.33
N ARG A 68 15.97 -10.00 -3.72
CA ARG A 68 14.98 -11.05 -3.45
C ARG A 68 15.19 -12.25 -4.38
N PRO A 69 15.06 -13.49 -3.88
CA PRO A 69 15.15 -14.69 -4.74
C PRO A 69 14.17 -14.63 -5.91
N GLY A 70 14.67 -14.87 -7.13
CA GLY A 70 13.84 -14.90 -8.35
C GLY A 70 13.48 -13.53 -8.94
N MET A 71 14.09 -12.44 -8.48
CA MET A 71 13.99 -11.12 -9.10
C MET A 71 15.11 -10.87 -10.10
N THR A 72 14.75 -10.29 -11.25
CA THR A 72 15.69 -9.81 -12.28
C THR A 72 15.42 -8.33 -12.57
N ALA A 73 16.33 -7.67 -13.28
CA ALA A 73 16.16 -6.27 -13.68
C ALA A 73 14.94 -6.08 -14.59
N GLU A 74 14.69 -7.03 -15.48
CA GLU A 74 13.57 -7.05 -16.43
C GLU A 74 12.25 -7.22 -15.66
N ARG A 75 12.20 -8.17 -14.72
CA ARG A 75 11.02 -8.39 -13.88
C ARG A 75 10.73 -7.18 -13.00
N PHE A 76 11.76 -6.56 -12.43
CA PHE A 76 11.61 -5.32 -11.66
C PHE A 76 11.05 -4.19 -12.52
N ALA A 77 11.60 -3.97 -13.71
CA ALA A 77 11.11 -2.95 -14.64
C ALA A 77 9.66 -3.20 -15.07
N ALA A 78 9.29 -4.45 -15.34
CA ALA A 78 7.91 -4.82 -15.69
C ALA A 78 6.92 -4.58 -14.54
N ILE A 79 7.32 -4.82 -13.29
CA ILE A 79 6.51 -4.50 -12.11
C ILE A 79 6.36 -2.99 -11.96
N LEU A 80 7.47 -2.26 -12.03
CA LEU A 80 7.49 -0.80 -11.86
C LEU A 80 6.63 -0.08 -12.91
N ALA A 81 6.63 -0.56 -14.16
CA ALA A 81 5.84 0.01 -15.25
C ALA A 81 4.32 -0.13 -15.07
N ARG A 82 3.86 -1.00 -14.17
CA ARG A 82 2.44 -1.24 -13.89
C ARG A 82 1.95 -0.50 -12.64
N GLN A 83 2.83 0.23 -11.96
CA GLN A 83 2.51 0.91 -10.71
C GLN A 83 2.55 2.42 -10.89
N THR A 84 1.73 3.11 -10.11
CA THR A 84 1.81 4.56 -9.93
C THR A 84 3.21 4.94 -9.42
N PRO A 85 3.88 5.95 -9.99
CA PRO A 85 5.22 6.35 -9.54
C PRO A 85 5.24 6.73 -8.06
N ASP A 86 6.29 6.35 -7.34
CA ASP A 86 6.42 6.63 -5.90
C ASP A 86 6.31 8.13 -5.58
N SER A 87 6.82 9.02 -6.44
CA SER A 87 6.67 10.47 -6.29
C SER A 87 5.20 10.92 -6.31
N GLU A 88 4.37 10.30 -7.15
CA GLU A 88 2.95 10.60 -7.23
C GLU A 88 2.21 9.99 -6.02
N LYS A 89 2.55 8.76 -5.61
CA LYS A 89 2.03 8.15 -4.39
C LYS A 89 2.24 9.07 -3.19
N ARG A 90 3.47 9.57 -2.99
CA ARG A 90 3.80 10.49 -1.89
C ARG A 90 3.04 11.82 -1.97
N ALA A 91 2.82 12.36 -3.17
CA ALA A 91 2.09 13.62 -3.34
C ALA A 91 0.60 13.51 -2.98
N ARG A 92 0.03 12.30 -3.09
CA ARG A 92 -1.38 12.00 -2.81
C ARG A 92 -1.60 11.42 -1.40
N ALA A 93 -0.55 11.21 -0.61
CA ALA A 93 -0.64 10.60 0.70
C ALA A 93 -0.95 11.64 1.80
N ASP A 94 -1.70 11.23 2.82
CA ASP A 94 -1.86 12.02 4.05
C ASP A 94 -0.59 11.96 4.90
N HIS A 95 0.08 10.80 4.90
CA HIS A 95 1.32 10.57 5.63
C HIS A 95 2.33 9.80 4.80
N VAL A 96 3.61 10.11 5.01
CA VAL A 96 4.73 9.41 4.37
C VAL A 96 5.64 8.84 5.45
N ILE A 97 6.00 7.56 5.32
CA ILE A 97 6.95 6.87 6.19
C ILE A 97 8.20 6.52 5.38
N ARG A 98 9.35 7.02 5.82
CA ARG A 98 10.67 6.70 5.24
C ARG A 98 11.19 5.38 5.82
N THR A 99 11.75 4.54 4.96
CA THR A 99 12.35 3.23 5.32
C THR A 99 13.79 3.07 4.84
N ASP A 100 14.39 4.15 4.36
CA ASP A 100 15.83 4.33 4.17
C ASP A 100 16.50 4.97 5.38
N THR A 101 15.85 4.88 6.54
CA THR A 101 16.34 5.30 7.85
C THR A 101 16.54 4.08 8.77
N SER A 102 16.90 4.29 10.03
CA SER A 102 16.94 3.22 11.03
C SER A 102 15.54 2.66 11.34
N PHE A 103 15.50 1.46 11.91
CA PHE A 103 14.25 0.87 12.41
C PHE A 103 13.61 1.72 13.53
N ASP A 104 14.41 2.33 14.39
CA ASP A 104 13.90 3.15 15.50
C ASP A 104 13.25 4.43 14.99
N GLU A 105 13.84 5.08 13.99
CA GLU A 105 13.24 6.23 13.30
C GLU A 105 11.96 5.84 12.54
N THR A 106 11.96 4.68 11.89
CA THR A 106 10.77 4.15 11.20
C THR A 106 9.64 3.88 12.22
N ARG A 107 9.96 3.24 13.35
CA ARG A 107 9.00 2.99 14.44
C ARG A 107 8.47 4.29 15.04
N ALA A 108 9.30 5.31 15.16
CA ALA A 108 8.89 6.63 15.64
C ALA A 108 7.89 7.29 14.68
N GLN A 109 8.16 7.25 13.38
CA GLN A 109 7.22 7.74 12.34
C GLN A 109 5.89 6.99 12.40
N VAL A 110 5.90 5.66 12.51
CA VAL A 110 4.67 4.84 12.65
C VAL A 110 3.86 5.27 13.88
N ARG A 111 4.51 5.43 15.04
CA ARG A 111 3.82 5.88 16.28
C ARG A 111 3.21 7.26 16.12
N ALA A 112 3.89 8.18 15.45
CA ALA A 112 3.38 9.52 15.18
C ALA A 112 2.13 9.49 14.27
N VAL A 113 2.15 8.65 13.23
CA VAL A 113 0.98 8.44 12.36
C VAL A 113 -0.19 7.86 13.17
N ILE A 114 0.04 6.80 13.95
CA ILE A 114 -1.00 6.18 14.79
C ILE A 114 -1.63 7.22 15.73
N ALA A 115 -0.81 8.00 16.44
CA ALA A 115 -1.31 9.03 17.34
C ALA A 115 -2.13 10.13 16.61
N CYS A 116 -1.76 10.47 15.38
CA CYS A 116 -2.50 11.44 14.57
C CYS A 116 -3.85 10.89 14.11
N VAL A 117 -3.90 9.66 13.61
CA VAL A 117 -5.12 9.08 13.05
C VAL A 117 -6.12 8.66 14.14
N THR A 118 -5.67 8.24 15.32
CA THR A 118 -6.57 7.91 16.44
C THR A 118 -7.06 9.14 17.21
N GLY A 119 -6.38 10.29 17.06
CA GLY A 119 -6.76 11.56 17.69
C GLY A 119 -7.68 12.45 16.85
N ARG A 120 -7.98 12.08 15.60
CA ARG A 120 -8.90 12.83 14.72
C ARG A 120 -10.33 12.29 14.84
N GLU A 121 -11.33 13.17 14.81
CA GLU A 121 -12.72 12.76 14.58
C GLU A 121 -12.84 12.18 13.16
N ARG A 122 -13.57 11.06 13.03
CA ARG A 122 -13.76 10.35 11.74
C ARG A 122 -14.45 11.29 10.73
N ARG A 123 -14.00 11.24 9.47
CA ARG A 123 -14.68 11.92 8.35
C ARG A 123 -16.00 11.25 7.99
#